data_AF-A0A2W0B6X4-F1
#
_entry.id   AF-A0A2W0B6X4-F1
#
_cell.length_a   1.000
_cell.length_b   1.000
_cell.length_c   1.000
_cell.angle_alpha   90.00
_cell.angle_beta   90.00
_cell.angle_gamma   90.00
#
_symmetry.space_group_name_H-M   'P 1'
#
loop_
_entity.id
_entity.type
_entity.pdbx_description
1 polymer ?
#
loop_
_entity_poly.entity_id
_entity_poly.type
_entity_poly.pdbx_seq_one_letter_code
_entity_poly.pdbx_strand_id
1 'polypeptide(L)'
;MTLRVQRSVERKAVVFILTGRIQADQVPDVEALLNSESSDRDVIVDLRHVKLVDRDAVRFLASREAAGTELRNCSAYIREWITQEKNAMQRSETENATGLAG
;
A
#
# COMPACT_ATOMS: atom_id res chain seq x y z
N MET A 1 0.06 -7.87 -18.34
CA MET A 1 -0.89 -6.73 -18.42
C MET A 1 -0.30 -5.62 -17.57
N THR A 2 -0.27 -4.38 -18.04
CA THR A 2 0.38 -3.27 -17.33
C THR A 2 -0.58 -2.64 -16.32
N LEU A 3 -0.10 -2.36 -15.11
CA LEU A 3 -0.82 -1.56 -14.12
C LEU A 3 -0.90 -0.11 -14.62
N ARG A 4 -2.08 0.50 -14.58
CA ARG A 4 -2.22 1.93 -14.87
C ARG A 4 -2.32 2.73 -13.58
N VAL A 5 -1.47 3.74 -13.46
CA VAL A 5 -1.45 4.69 -12.35
C VAL A 5 -1.90 6.06 -12.87
N GLN A 6 -2.91 6.64 -12.24
CA GLN A 6 -3.29 8.03 -12.50
C GLN A 6 -3.12 8.84 -11.22
N ARG A 7 -2.62 10.07 -11.37
CA ARG A 7 -2.49 11.03 -10.28
C ARG A 7 -3.56 12.10 -10.39
N SER A 8 -4.23 12.40 -9.28
CA SER A 8 -5.19 13.50 -9.14
C SER A 8 -4.88 14.29 -7.88
N VAL A 9 -5.16 15.59 -7.88
CA VAL A 9 -4.99 16.45 -6.70
C VAL A 9 -6.36 16.84 -6.19
N GLU A 10 -6.67 16.48 -4.95
CA GLU A 10 -7.92 16.75 -4.27
C GLU A 10 -7.67 17.65 -3.06
N ARG A 11 -7.79 18.98 -3.25
CA ARG A 11 -7.52 19.98 -2.20
C ARG A 11 -6.13 19.81 -1.54
N LYS A 12 -6.08 19.14 -0.39
CA LYS A 12 -4.85 18.88 0.41
C LYS A 12 -4.29 17.47 0.22
N ALA A 13 -4.98 16.62 -0.53
CA ALA A 13 -4.58 15.24 -0.79
C ALA A 13 -4.13 15.05 -2.24
N VAL A 14 -3.24 14.07 -2.43
CA VAL A 14 -2.89 13.52 -3.74
C VAL A 14 -3.45 12.11 -3.81
N VAL A 15 -4.27 11.85 -4.83
CA VAL A 15 -4.94 10.58 -5.03
C VAL A 15 -4.30 9.85 -6.19
N PHE A 16 -3.73 8.68 -5.91
CA PHE A 16 -3.23 7.73 -6.90
C PHE A 16 -4.31 6.69 -7.20
N ILE A 17 -4.89 6.76 -8.39
CA ILE A 17 -5.90 5.80 -8.84
C ILE A 17 -5.19 4.66 -9.57
N LEU A 18 -5.26 3.47 -8.98
CA LEU A 18 -4.69 2.25 -9.55
C LEU A 18 -5.77 1.47 -10.31
N THR A 19 -5.46 1.09 -11.54
CA THR A 19 -6.38 0.33 -12.41
C THR A 19 -5.69 -0.90 -12.97
N GLY A 20 -6.28 -2.08 -12.74
CA GLY A 20 -5.80 -3.36 -13.27
C GLY A 20 -5.38 -4.34 -12.18
N ARG A 21 -4.22 -4.96 -12.38
CA ARG A 21 -3.59 -5.90 -11.43
C ARG A 21 -2.29 -5.29 -10.93
N ILE A 22 -2.07 -5.34 -9.62
CA ILE A 22 -0.79 -4.94 -9.01
C ILE A 22 0.07 -6.18 -8.85
N GLN A 23 1.21 -6.20 -9.52
CA GLN A 23 2.17 -7.31 -9.49
C GLN A 23 3.44 -6.88 -8.74
N ALA A 24 4.20 -7.85 -8.24
CA ALA A 24 5.39 -7.60 -7.44
C ALA A 24 6.44 -6.75 -8.18
N ASP A 25 6.60 -6.96 -9.49
CA ASP A 25 7.52 -6.22 -10.35
C ASP A 25 7.14 -4.74 -10.56
N GLN A 26 5.87 -4.38 -10.35
CA GLN A 26 5.37 -3.01 -10.45
C GLN A 26 5.46 -2.23 -9.13
N VAL A 27 5.72 -2.91 -8.00
CA VAL A 27 5.74 -2.29 -6.66
C VAL A 27 6.78 -1.16 -6.56
N PRO A 28 8.04 -1.32 -7.01
CA PRO A 28 9.03 -0.25 -6.90
C PRO A 28 8.63 1.03 -7.63
N ASP A 29 7.99 0.90 -8.79
CA ASP A 29 7.54 2.05 -9.58
C ASP A 29 6.39 2.79 -8.87
N VAL A 30 5.44 2.05 -8.31
CA VAL A 30 4.34 2.64 -7.52
C VAL A 30 4.89 3.32 -6.26
N GLU A 31 5.83 2.69 -5.57
CA GLU A 31 6.47 3.26 -4.39
C GLU A 31 7.21 4.56 -4.70
N ALA A 32 7.99 4.60 -5.78
CA ALA A 32 8.69 5.80 -6.21
C ALA A 32 7.73 6.96 -6.50
N LEU A 33 6.58 6.67 -7.13
CA LEU A 33 5.54 7.69 -7.39
C LEU A 33 4.95 8.22 -6.09
N LEU A 34 4.60 7.35 -5.14
CA LEU A 34 4.04 7.75 -3.85
C LEU A 34 5.04 8.58 -3.02
N ASN A 35 6.32 8.23 -3.08
CA ASN A 35 7.39 8.93 -2.35
C ASN A 35 7.82 10.25 -3.02
N SER A 36 7.44 10.49 -4.27
CA SER A 36 7.69 11.76 -4.95
C SER A 36 6.81 12.91 -4.45
N GLU A 37 5.76 12.60 -3.69
CA GLU A 37 4.86 13.60 -3.13
C GLU A 37 5.46 14.30 -1.91
N SER A 38 5.17 15.60 -1.82
CA SER A 38 5.62 16.42 -0.70
C SER A 38 4.96 15.98 0.62
N SER A 39 5.73 16.03 1.70
CA SER A 39 5.35 15.55 3.03
C SER A 39 4.21 16.34 3.68
N ASP A 40 3.82 17.49 3.10
CA ASP A 40 2.73 18.36 3.54
C ASP A 40 1.36 17.94 2.99
N ARG A 41 1.29 16.91 2.14
CA ARG A 41 0.07 16.43 1.51
C ARG A 41 -0.29 15.02 1.96
N ASP A 42 -1.58 14.80 2.17
CA ASP A 42 -2.11 13.46 2.41
C ASP A 42 -1.98 12.64 1.13
N VAL A 43 -1.44 11.43 1.24
CA VAL A 43 -1.35 10.49 0.11
C VAL A 43 -2.46 9.46 0.23
N ILE A 44 -3.22 9.30 -0.84
CA ILE A 44 -4.36 8.39 -0.93
C ILE A 44 -4.17 7.47 -2.12
N VAL A 45 -4.38 6.18 -1.93
CA VAL A 45 -4.38 5.18 -3.00
C VAL A 45 -5.80 4.68 -3.19
N ASP A 46 -6.37 4.95 -4.36
CA ASP A 46 -7.70 4.47 -4.74
C ASP A 46 -7.59 3.13 -5.48
N LEU A 47 -8.19 2.09 -4.88
CA LEU A 47 -8.16 0.71 -5.35
C LEU A 47 -9.48 0.28 -6.04
N ARG A 48 -10.39 1.22 -6.36
CA ARG A 48 -11.70 0.93 -6.96
C ARG A 48 -11.64 0.03 -8.19
N HIS A 49 -10.59 0.19 -8.99
CA HIS A 49 -10.40 -0.54 -10.26
C HIS A 49 -9.31 -1.60 -10.18
N VAL A 50 -8.88 -1.98 -8.98
CA VAL A 50 -7.92 -3.07 -8.73
C VAL A 50 -8.70 -4.36 -8.45
N LYS A 51 -8.49 -5.36 -9.32
CA LYS A 51 -9.17 -6.66 -9.20
C LYS A 51 -8.30 -7.75 -8.59
N LEU A 52 -6.98 -7.66 -8.78
CA LEU A 52 -6.01 -8.66 -8.34
C LEU A 52 -4.76 -7.96 -7.82
N VAL A 53 -4.17 -8.54 -6.79
CA VAL A 53 -2.96 -8.06 -6.12
C VAL A 53 -2.10 -9.26 -5.76
N ASP A 54 -0.82 -9.21 -6.11
CA ASP A 54 0.14 -10.23 -5.71
C ASP A 54 0.58 -10.03 -4.25
N ARG A 55 1.14 -11.07 -3.62
CA ARG A 55 1.47 -11.03 -2.19
C ARG A 55 2.42 -9.88 -1.81
N ASP A 56 3.48 -9.66 -2.58
CA ASP A 56 4.42 -8.56 -2.31
C ASP A 56 3.75 -7.19 -2.44
N ALA A 57 2.80 -7.06 -3.37
CA ALA A 57 2.00 -5.86 -3.51
C ALA A 57 1.02 -5.67 -2.33
N VAL A 58 0.43 -6.75 -1.79
CA VAL A 58 -0.34 -6.67 -0.53
C VAL A 58 0.55 -6.20 0.61
N ARG A 59 1.75 -6.77 0.75
CA ARG A 59 2.72 -6.40 1.79
C ARG A 59 3.11 -4.93 1.69
N PHE A 60 3.34 -4.45 0.47
CA PHE A 60 3.59 -3.03 0.20
C PHE A 60 2.38 -2.15 0.59
N LEU A 61 1.16 -2.50 0.18
CA LEU A 61 -0.03 -1.72 0.56
C LEU A 61 -0.24 -1.69 2.08
N ALA A 62 0.02 -2.81 2.77
CA ALA A 62 -0.02 -2.91 4.22
C ALA A 62 1.01 -1.99 4.91
N SER A 63 2.25 -1.95 4.41
CA SER A 63 3.28 -1.06 4.98
C SER A 63 2.97 0.41 4.72
N ARG A 64 2.43 0.76 3.54
CA ARG A 64 1.97 2.12 3.24
C ARG A 64 0.82 2.55 4.14
N GLU A 65 -0.16 1.69 4.36
CA GLU A 65 -1.28 1.99 5.26
C GLU A 65 -0.81 2.17 6.71
N ALA A 66 0.15 1.35 7.17
CA ALA A 66 0.77 1.52 8.48
C ALA A 66 1.57 2.83 8.60
N ALA A 67 2.18 3.29 7.50
CA ALA A 67 2.90 4.57 7.42
C ALA A 67 1.97 5.79 7.24
N GLY A 68 0.64 5.60 7.26
CA GLY A 68 -0.34 6.70 7.20
C GLY A 68 -0.92 6.99 5.82
N THR A 69 -0.62 6.20 4.79
CA THR A 69 -1.27 6.31 3.48
C THR A 69 -2.72 5.81 3.57
N GLU A 70 -3.70 6.59 3.11
CA GLU A 70 -5.11 6.15 3.06
C GLU A 70 -5.33 5.19 1.89
N LEU A 71 -5.91 4.01 2.16
CA LEU A 71 -6.37 3.08 1.12
C LEU A 71 -7.88 3.23 0.88
N ARG A 72 -8.25 3.94 -0.18
CA ARG A 72 -9.63 4.24 -0.55
C ARG A 72 -10.20 3.18 -1.50
N ASN A 73 -11.50 2.91 -1.39
CA ASN A 73 -12.24 1.94 -2.21
C ASN A 73 -11.57 0.53 -2.25
N CYS A 74 -10.87 0.16 -1.18
CA CYS A 74 -10.25 -1.16 -1.05
C CYS A 74 -11.34 -2.23 -0.90
N SER A 75 -11.39 -3.17 -1.84
CA SER A 75 -12.35 -4.28 -1.80
C SER A 75 -12.15 -5.15 -0.56
N ALA A 76 -13.22 -5.79 -0.07
CA ALA A 76 -13.15 -6.65 1.11
C ALA A 76 -12.11 -7.77 0.98
N TYR A 77 -11.96 -8.32 -0.23
CA TYR A 77 -10.94 -9.32 -0.53
C TYR A 77 -9.52 -8.77 -0.30
N ILE A 78 -9.17 -7.63 -0.90
CA ILE A 78 -7.83 -7.03 -0.75
C ILE A 78 -7.60 -6.60 0.70
N ARG A 79 -8.62 -6.07 1.37
CA ARG A 79 -8.57 -5.66 2.78
C ARG A 79 -8.22 -6.81 3.72
N GLU A 80 -8.79 -7.99 3.48
CA GLU A 80 -8.51 -9.19 4.27
C GLU A 80 -7.02 -9.54 4.21
N TRP A 81 -6.45 -9.58 3.00
CA TRP A 81 -5.02 -9.87 2.81
C TRP A 81 -4.11 -8.81 3.44
N ILE A 82 -4.47 -7.53 3.33
CA ILE A 82 -3.72 -6.43 3.98
C ILE A 82 -3.72 -6.62 5.50
N THR A 83 -4.87 -6.92 6.09
CA THR A 83 -4.99 -7.17 7.53
C THR A 83 -4.12 -8.34 7.97
N GLN A 84 -4.09 -9.42 7.19
CA GLN A 84 -3.24 -10.57 7.48
C GLN A 84 -1.74 -10.24 7.43
N GLU A 85 -1.29 -9.49 6.41
CA GLU A 85 0.11 -9.07 6.30
C GLU A 85 0.49 -8.08 7.41
N LYS A 86 -0.39 -7.15 7.80
CA LYS A 86 -0.15 -6.26 8.96
C LYS A 86 0.06 -7.05 10.25
N ASN A 87 -0.79 -8.05 10.50
CA ASN A 87 -0.65 -8.91 11.67
C ASN A 87 0.65 -9.74 11.63
N ALA A 88 1.09 -10.16 10.44
CA ALA A 88 2.35 -10.87 10.27
C ALA A 88 3.57 -9.98 10.55
N MET A 89 3.54 -8.71 10.09
CA MET A 89 4.59 -7.72 10.38
C MET A 89 4.72 -7.48 11.88
N GLN A 90 3.61 -7.26 12.58
CA GLN A 90 3.60 -7.02 14.03
C GLN A 90 4.18 -8.20 14.84
N ARG A 91 3.91 -9.45 14.43
CA ARG A 91 4.50 -10.63 15.06
C ARG A 91 6.02 -10.63 14.92
N SER A 92 6.53 -10.32 13.71
CA SER A 92 7.97 -10.27 13.47
C SER A 92 8.70 -9.13 14.20
N GLU A 93 8.03 -8.00 14.44
CA GLU A 93 8.58 -6.89 15.23
C GLU A 93 8.65 -7.23 16.71
N THR A 94 7.62 -7.90 17.24
CA THR A 94 7.55 -8.31 18.65
C THR A 94 8.58 -9.42 18.97
N GLU A 95 8.78 -10.36 18.04
CA GLU A 95 9.80 -11.40 18.15
C GLU A 95 11.23 -10.83 18.08
N ASN A 96 11.51 -9.89 17.18
CA ASN A 96 12.83 -9.23 17.10
C ASN A 96 13.14 -8.34 18.31
N ALA A 97 12.15 -7.65 18.88
CA ALA A 97 12.34 -6.82 20.07
C ALA A 97 12.66 -7.65 21.34
N THR A 98 12.17 -8.90 21.40
CA THR A 98 12.36 -9.79 22.55
C THR A 98 13.70 -10.53 22.51
N GLY A 99 14.32 -10.67 21.32
CA GLY A 99 15.60 -11.38 21.14
C GLY A 99 16.88 -10.60 21.52
N LEU A 100 16.77 -9.32 21.90
CA LEU A 100 17.93 -8.47 22.26
C LEU A 100 18.27 -8.45 23.76
N ALA A 101 17.54 -9.21 24.59
CA ALA A 101 17.74 -9.27 26.04
C ALA A 101 18.41 -10.58 26.54
N GLY A 102 18.99 -11.38 25.63
CA GLY A 102 19.63 -12.67 25.94
C GLY A 102 21.13 -12.69 25.74
#